data_AF-A0A8S2F3D5-F1
#
_entry.id   AF-A0A8S2F3D5-F1
#
_cell.length_a   1.000
_cell.length_b   1.000
_cell.length_c   1.000
_cell.angle_alpha   90.00
_cell.angle_beta   90.00
_cell.angle_gamma   90.00
#
_symmetry.space_group_name_H-M   'P 1'
#
loop_
_entity.id
_entity.type
_entity.pdbx_description
1 polymer ?
#
loop_
_entity_poly.entity_id
_entity_poly.type
_entity_poly.pdbx_seq_one_letter_code
_entity_poly.pdbx_strand_id
1 'polypeptide(L)'
;MKTKKIDSFEALAEQDKKVAELLIELARLTQALPLEGINISIFGLTSTGKSTLINSLLGQNVAETGVGETTTKITPYQGTQFTLWDAAGRNDETMYMTMEYISFFKGLTRRVILIQSSIKENSSMMKLLDEINLTYDIVVNKYDLVDENEQQGFKSQIQREIETLGLKGVNNVFYISAKYTGMFPEWTRMVDYLTS
;
A
#
# COMPACT_ATOMS: atom_id res chain seq x y z
N MET A 1 -21.26 14.97 25.17
CA MET A 1 -20.16 15.00 24.17
C MET A 1 -20.31 13.78 23.27
N LYS A 2 -20.44 13.95 21.95
CA LYS A 2 -20.35 12.81 21.02
C LYS A 2 -18.86 12.46 20.90
N THR A 3 -18.46 11.27 21.33
CA THR A 3 -17.12 10.73 21.10
C THR A 3 -16.92 10.64 19.59
N LYS A 4 -15.94 11.36 19.03
CA LYS A 4 -15.55 11.16 17.63
C LYS A 4 -15.03 9.73 17.49
N LYS A 5 -15.49 9.01 16.47
CA LYS A 5 -15.01 7.67 16.13
C LYS A 5 -13.60 7.82 15.56
N ILE A 6 -12.63 7.12 16.12
CA ILE A 6 -11.28 7.02 15.56
C ILE A 6 -11.33 5.96 14.46
N ASP A 7 -11.05 6.38 13.22
CA ASP A 7 -11.10 5.54 12.02
C ASP A 7 -9.76 5.45 11.28
N SER A 8 -8.76 6.24 11.67
CA SER A 8 -7.42 6.25 11.09
C SER A 8 -6.34 6.61 12.12
N PHE A 9 -5.08 6.37 11.75
CA PHE A 9 -3.93 6.78 12.58
C PHE A 9 -3.82 8.30 12.70
N GLU A 10 -4.12 9.05 11.62
CA GLU A 10 -4.12 10.52 11.66
C GLU A 10 -5.21 11.04 12.61
N ALA A 11 -6.43 10.48 12.55
CA ALA A 11 -7.51 10.85 13.46
C ALA A 11 -7.18 10.53 14.92
N LEU A 12 -6.52 9.39 15.18
CA LEU A 12 -6.01 9.05 16.51
C LEU A 12 -4.99 10.08 17.00
N ALA A 13 -4.01 10.42 16.17
CA ALA A 13 -2.94 11.35 16.53
C ALA A 13 -3.47 12.77 16.80
N GLU A 14 -4.50 13.21 16.08
CA GLU A 14 -5.17 14.50 16.31
C GLU A 14 -6.01 14.50 17.60
N GLN A 15 -6.70 13.40 17.89
CA GLN A 15 -7.62 13.31 19.02
C GLN A 15 -6.91 13.01 20.35
N ASP A 16 -5.92 12.11 20.34
CA ASP A 16 -5.17 11.69 21.53
C ASP A 16 -3.72 11.36 21.16
N LYS A 17 -2.90 12.40 21.17
CA LYS A 17 -1.46 12.31 20.88
C LYS A 17 -0.74 11.28 21.75
N LYS A 18 -1.12 11.15 23.03
CA LYS A 18 -0.46 10.24 23.96
C LYS A 18 -0.74 8.78 23.62
N VAL A 19 -1.97 8.47 23.20
CA VAL A 19 -2.31 7.12 22.72
C VAL A 19 -1.58 6.81 21.40
N ALA A 20 -1.48 7.77 20.49
CA ALA A 20 -0.71 7.60 19.26
C ALA A 20 0.79 7.33 19.55
N GLU A 21 1.40 8.08 20.48
CA GLU A 21 2.78 7.87 20.92
C GLU A 21 2.99 6.47 21.52
N LEU A 22 2.09 6.00 22.39
CA LEU A 22 2.13 4.65 22.96
C LEU A 22 2.01 3.58 21.87
N LEU A 23 1.13 3.80 20.89
CA LEU A 23 0.97 2.88 19.76
C LEU A 23 2.25 2.78 18.94
N ILE A 24 2.91 3.91 18.67
CA ILE A 24 4.20 3.93 17.97
C ILE A 24 5.28 3.19 18.79
N GLU A 25 5.31 3.38 20.11
CA GLU A 25 6.26 2.68 20.99
C GLU A 25 6.04 1.17 20.96
N LEU A 26 4.79 0.71 21.12
CA LEU A 26 4.43 -0.71 20.99
C LEU A 26 4.77 -1.24 19.60
N ALA A 27 4.48 -0.47 18.56
CA ALA A 27 4.79 -0.84 17.19
C ALA A 27 6.29 -1.00 16.99
N ARG A 28 7.14 -0.16 17.59
CA ARG A 28 8.61 -0.29 17.56
C ARG A 28 9.10 -1.55 18.28
N LEU A 29 8.50 -1.90 19.41
CA LEU A 29 8.82 -3.12 20.18
C LEU A 29 8.31 -4.42 19.53
N THR A 30 7.29 -4.33 18.68
CA THR A 30 6.68 -5.47 18.01
C THR A 30 7.69 -6.16 17.09
N GLN A 31 7.84 -7.48 17.21
CA GLN A 31 8.72 -8.26 16.36
C GLN A 31 8.11 -8.46 14.97
N ALA A 32 8.96 -8.54 13.96
CA ALA A 32 8.54 -8.89 12.60
C ALA A 32 7.95 -10.30 12.55
N LEU A 33 6.88 -10.48 11.79
CA LEU A 33 6.37 -11.81 11.46
C LEU A 33 7.47 -12.56 10.69
N PRO A 34 7.89 -13.76 11.12
CA PRO A 34 8.95 -14.50 10.45
C PRO A 34 8.42 -15.06 9.12
N LEU A 35 8.63 -14.32 8.04
CA LEU A 35 8.30 -14.72 6.67
C LEU A 35 9.56 -15.16 5.94
N GLU A 36 9.49 -16.27 5.20
CA GLU A 36 10.61 -16.77 4.40
C GLU A 36 10.53 -16.26 2.96
N GLY A 37 11.69 -15.97 2.36
CA GLY A 37 11.80 -15.50 0.98
C GLY A 37 11.30 -14.06 0.76
N ILE A 38 10.97 -13.74 -0.50
CA ILE A 38 10.51 -12.41 -0.90
C ILE A 38 9.01 -12.29 -0.65
N ASN A 39 8.62 -11.40 0.26
CA ASN A 39 7.23 -11.20 0.67
C ASN A 39 6.75 -9.80 0.30
N ILE A 40 5.78 -9.73 -0.61
CA ILE A 40 5.28 -8.48 -1.18
C ILE A 40 3.81 -8.37 -0.80
N SER A 41 3.39 -7.27 -0.17
CA SER A 41 1.97 -7.01 0.07
C SER A 41 1.51 -5.79 -0.70
N ILE A 42 0.31 -5.87 -1.27
CA ILE A 42 -0.32 -4.77 -2.00
C ILE A 42 -1.45 -4.20 -1.14
N PHE A 43 -1.38 -2.91 -0.89
CA PHE A 43 -2.34 -2.14 -0.12
C PHE A 43 -2.97 -1.07 -1.00
N GLY A 44 -4.15 -0.58 -0.61
CA GLY A 44 -4.84 0.48 -1.36
C GLY A 44 -6.34 0.41 -1.18
N LEU A 45 -7.03 1.48 -1.59
CA LEU A 45 -8.48 1.56 -1.58
C LEU A 45 -9.11 0.44 -2.43
N THR A 46 -10.37 0.13 -2.15
CA THR A 46 -11.17 -0.77 -3.00
C THR A 46 -11.21 -0.23 -4.43
N SER A 47 -11.24 -1.12 -5.42
CA SER A 47 -11.32 -0.77 -6.85
C SER A 47 -10.09 -0.05 -7.45
N THR A 48 -9.00 0.12 -6.72
CA THR A 48 -7.70 0.62 -7.25
C THR A 48 -7.00 -0.37 -8.19
N GLY A 49 -7.48 -1.62 -8.26
CA GLY A 49 -6.95 -2.67 -9.14
C GLY A 49 -5.95 -3.62 -8.48
N LYS A 50 -6.01 -3.81 -7.16
CA LYS A 50 -5.15 -4.75 -6.41
C LYS A 50 -5.21 -6.17 -6.96
N SER A 51 -6.40 -6.77 -7.06
CA SER A 51 -6.56 -8.12 -7.62
C SER A 51 -6.06 -8.23 -9.06
N THR A 52 -6.28 -7.21 -9.88
CA THR A 52 -5.73 -7.15 -11.25
C THR A 52 -4.20 -7.13 -11.22
N LEU A 53 -3.59 -6.34 -10.32
CA LEU A 53 -2.14 -6.29 -10.16
C LEU A 53 -1.58 -7.65 -9.70
N ILE A 54 -2.22 -8.30 -8.73
CA ILE A 54 -1.85 -9.65 -8.25
C ILE A 54 -1.87 -10.65 -9.40
N ASN A 55 -2.98 -10.71 -10.14
CA ASN A 55 -3.13 -11.66 -11.25
C ASN A 55 -2.09 -11.40 -12.35
N SER A 56 -1.83 -10.13 -12.68
CA SER A 56 -0.82 -9.75 -13.66
C SER A 56 0.61 -10.06 -13.20
N LEU A 57 0.92 -9.93 -11.91
CA LEU A 57 2.22 -10.31 -11.34
C LEU A 57 2.43 -11.83 -11.33
N LEU A 58 1.37 -12.61 -11.09
CA LEU A 58 1.45 -14.07 -11.06
C LEU A 58 1.32 -14.70 -12.45
N GLY A 59 0.83 -13.97 -13.45
CA GLY A 59 0.52 -14.49 -14.78
C GLY A 59 -0.68 -15.46 -14.79
N GLN A 60 -1.51 -15.46 -13.74
CA GLN A 60 -2.67 -16.34 -13.58
C GLN A 60 -3.80 -15.63 -12.82
N ASN A 61 -5.06 -16.00 -13.10
CA ASN A 61 -6.24 -15.41 -12.47
C ASN A 61 -6.60 -16.14 -11.17
N VAL A 62 -5.94 -15.80 -10.07
CA VAL A 62 -6.13 -16.43 -8.75
C VAL A 62 -6.81 -15.53 -7.72
N ALA A 63 -6.67 -14.21 -7.85
CA ALA A 63 -7.39 -13.24 -7.04
C ALA A 63 -8.71 -12.85 -7.73
N GLU A 64 -9.83 -12.95 -7.01
CA GLU A 64 -11.14 -12.56 -7.51
C GLU A 64 -11.17 -11.06 -7.85
N THR A 65 -11.77 -10.72 -8.99
CA THR A 65 -11.88 -9.34 -9.50
C THR A 65 -13.36 -8.94 -9.55
N GLY A 66 -13.77 -7.93 -8.78
CA GLY A 66 -15.16 -7.46 -8.75
C GLY A 66 -15.44 -6.40 -7.68
N VAL A 67 -16.65 -5.83 -7.69
CA VAL A 67 -17.13 -4.90 -6.66
C VAL A 67 -17.77 -5.72 -5.54
N GLY A 68 -17.11 -5.82 -4.37
CA GLY A 68 -17.76 -6.34 -3.15
C GLY A 68 -16.91 -7.25 -2.26
N GLU A 69 -15.72 -7.68 -2.66
CA GLU A 69 -14.96 -8.65 -1.87
C GLU A 69 -13.95 -7.97 -0.94
N THR A 70 -14.41 -7.76 0.30
CA THR A 70 -13.56 -7.50 1.46
C THR A 70 -12.86 -8.79 1.86
N THR A 71 -11.66 -9.04 1.29
CA THR A 71 -10.65 -9.90 1.91
C THR A 71 -10.59 -9.53 3.40
N THR A 72 -11.02 -10.38 4.33
CA THR A 72 -11.03 -10.07 5.78
C THR A 72 -9.76 -10.55 6.48
N LYS A 73 -8.94 -11.34 5.78
CA LYS A 73 -7.73 -11.98 6.28
C LYS A 73 -6.60 -11.81 5.27
N ILE A 74 -5.39 -11.58 5.77
CA ILE A 74 -4.18 -11.55 4.96
C ILE A 74 -4.05 -12.89 4.22
N THR A 75 -4.11 -12.87 2.88
CA THR A 75 -4.17 -14.08 2.05
C THR A 75 -2.93 -14.20 1.18
N PRO A 76 -2.14 -15.29 1.29
CA PRO A 76 -0.97 -15.50 0.47
C PRO A 76 -1.31 -16.12 -0.90
N TYR A 77 -0.65 -15.61 -1.94
CA TYR A 77 -0.60 -16.19 -3.28
C TYR A 77 0.86 -16.49 -3.64
N GLN A 78 1.14 -17.75 -3.95
CA GLN A 78 2.48 -18.23 -4.24
C GLN A 78 2.88 -17.92 -5.68
N GLY A 79 3.93 -17.12 -5.85
CA GLY A 79 4.70 -17.02 -7.08
C GLY A 79 5.88 -17.99 -7.07
N THR A 80 6.67 -18.02 -8.14
CA THR A 80 7.81 -18.95 -8.25
C THR A 80 8.93 -18.67 -7.25
N GLN A 81 9.18 -17.39 -6.93
CA GLN A 81 10.28 -16.96 -6.04
C GLN A 81 9.85 -15.93 -4.99
N PHE A 82 8.57 -15.59 -4.95
CA PHE A 82 8.00 -14.60 -4.04
C PHE A 82 6.58 -15.01 -3.61
N THR A 83 6.14 -14.49 -2.47
CA THR A 83 4.74 -14.57 -2.04
C THR A 83 4.10 -13.19 -2.16
N LEU A 84 2.97 -13.11 -2.86
CA LEU A 84 2.10 -11.94 -2.82
C LEU A 84 1.08 -12.09 -1.70
N TRP A 85 0.89 -11.04 -0.94
CA TRP A 85 -0.08 -10.99 0.13
C TRP A 85 -1.18 -9.98 -0.24
N ASP A 86 -2.41 -10.46 -0.30
CA ASP A 86 -3.60 -9.61 -0.38
C ASP A 86 -4.09 -9.34 1.04
N ALA A 87 -3.91 -8.12 1.50
CA ALA A 87 -4.51 -7.64 2.73
C ALA A 87 -5.83 -6.94 2.40
N ALA A 88 -6.78 -7.02 3.34
CA ALA A 88 -8.08 -6.37 3.24
C ALA A 88 -8.02 -4.95 2.65
N GLY A 89 -8.87 -4.66 1.65
CA GLY A 89 -9.09 -3.27 1.21
C GLY A 89 -9.61 -2.40 2.36
N ARG A 90 -9.19 -1.12 2.39
CA ARG A 90 -9.46 -0.10 3.44
C ARG A 90 -10.94 0.25 3.66
N ASN A 91 -11.77 -0.67 4.12
CA ASN A 91 -13.04 -0.26 4.75
C ASN A 91 -12.86 0.03 6.25
N ASP A 92 -11.70 -0.27 6.84
CA ASP A 92 -11.37 0.06 8.24
C ASP A 92 -9.85 0.29 8.44
N GLU A 93 -9.39 1.54 8.31
CA GLU A 93 -7.94 1.85 8.48
C GLU A 93 -7.46 1.61 9.92
N THR A 94 -8.37 1.45 10.89
CA THR A 94 -8.01 1.10 12.26
C THR A 94 -7.36 -0.28 12.36
N MET A 95 -7.69 -1.19 11.45
CA MET A 95 -7.11 -2.54 11.43
C MET A 95 -5.59 -2.51 11.25
N TYR A 96 -5.06 -1.52 10.52
CA TYR A 96 -3.62 -1.34 10.31
C TYR A 96 -2.86 -0.91 11.56
N MET A 97 -3.56 -0.44 12.59
CA MET A 97 -2.98 -0.03 13.87
C MET A 97 -2.79 -1.20 14.85
N THR A 98 -3.27 -2.40 14.51
CA THR A 98 -3.12 -3.60 15.36
C THR A 98 -1.69 -4.15 15.30
N MET A 99 -1.22 -4.75 16.40
CA MET A 99 0.14 -5.31 16.46
C MET A 99 0.33 -6.51 15.50
N GLU A 100 -0.74 -7.21 15.15
CA GLU A 100 -0.71 -8.25 14.11
C GLU A 100 -0.34 -7.65 12.74
N TYR A 101 -1.00 -6.56 12.33
CA TYR A 101 -0.66 -5.85 11.10
C TYR A 101 0.71 -5.19 11.16
N ILE A 102 1.12 -4.62 12.29
CA ILE A 102 2.47 -4.07 12.44
C ILE A 102 3.53 -5.17 12.31
N SER A 103 3.34 -6.32 12.96
CA SER A 103 4.23 -7.48 12.85
C SER A 103 4.32 -7.96 11.41
N PHE A 104 3.18 -8.07 10.73
CA PHE A 104 3.10 -8.40 9.31
C PHE A 104 3.84 -7.38 8.45
N PHE A 105 3.58 -6.08 8.62
CA PHE A 105 4.28 -5.02 7.89
C PHE A 105 5.77 -5.17 8.06
N LYS A 106 6.29 -5.36 9.27
CA LYS A 106 7.72 -5.55 9.51
C LYS A 106 8.32 -6.81 8.87
N GLY A 107 7.53 -7.87 8.72
CA GLY A 107 7.95 -9.11 8.05
C GLY A 107 8.05 -9.00 6.52
N LEU A 108 7.37 -8.02 5.91
CA LEU A 108 7.36 -7.86 4.45
C LEU A 108 8.70 -7.36 3.90
N THR A 109 9.10 -7.94 2.76
CA THR A 109 10.23 -7.50 1.93
C THR A 109 9.88 -6.24 1.14
N ARG A 110 8.64 -6.14 0.64
CA ARG A 110 8.13 -4.98 -0.11
C ARG A 110 6.70 -4.64 0.31
N ARG A 111 6.42 -3.34 0.45
CA ARG A 111 5.10 -2.79 0.81
C ARG A 111 4.65 -1.92 -0.35
N VAL A 112 3.73 -2.41 -1.17
CA VAL A 112 3.23 -1.70 -2.34
C VAL A 112 1.95 -0.97 -1.98
N ILE A 113 1.94 0.35 -2.07
CA ILE A 113 0.74 1.17 -1.88
C ILE A 113 0.21 1.58 -3.25
N LEU A 114 -0.90 0.96 -3.64
CA LEU A 114 -1.60 1.18 -4.89
C LEU A 114 -2.53 2.39 -4.77
N ILE A 115 -2.30 3.39 -5.61
CA ILE A 115 -3.15 4.58 -5.73
C ILE A 115 -3.65 4.72 -7.17
N GLN A 116 -4.78 5.41 -7.33
CA GLN A 116 -5.27 5.74 -8.68
C GLN A 116 -5.09 7.23 -9.01
N SER A 117 -5.40 8.13 -8.07
CA SER A 117 -5.46 9.57 -8.39
C SER A 117 -4.65 10.47 -7.45
N SER A 118 -4.47 10.08 -6.19
CA SER A 118 -3.80 10.92 -5.20
C SER A 118 -3.15 10.10 -4.09
N ILE A 119 -2.03 10.61 -3.57
CA ILE A 119 -1.35 10.09 -2.37
C ILE A 119 -2.27 10.14 -1.15
N LYS A 120 -3.17 11.13 -1.10
CA LYS A 120 -4.10 11.33 0.01
C LYS A 120 -5.06 10.16 0.23
N GLU A 121 -5.29 9.34 -0.80
CA GLU A 121 -6.09 8.10 -0.68
C GLU A 121 -5.53 7.13 0.37
N ASN A 122 -4.23 7.20 0.65
CA ASN A 122 -3.52 6.30 1.56
C ASN A 122 -2.62 7.01 2.58
N SER A 123 -2.83 8.32 2.84
CA SER A 123 -1.95 9.14 3.69
C SER A 123 -1.77 8.58 5.10
N SER A 124 -2.87 8.16 5.74
CA SER A 124 -2.84 7.62 7.11
C SER A 124 -1.97 6.35 7.23
N MET A 125 -2.04 5.46 6.24
CA MET A 125 -1.17 4.27 6.22
C MET A 125 0.29 4.64 5.97
N MET A 126 0.54 5.53 5.01
CA MET A 126 1.90 6.00 4.69
C MET A 126 2.56 6.68 5.89
N LYS A 127 1.83 7.53 6.61
CA LYS A 127 2.31 8.16 7.86
C LYS A 127 2.56 7.15 8.96
N LEU A 128 1.68 6.16 9.14
CA LEU A 128 1.92 5.09 10.10
C LEU A 128 3.23 4.35 9.80
N LEU A 129 3.46 3.99 8.52
CA LEU A 129 4.70 3.33 8.09
C LEU A 129 5.95 4.20 8.34
N ASP A 130 5.86 5.50 8.05
CA ASP A 130 6.93 6.47 8.33
C ASP A 130 7.26 6.55 9.83
N GLU A 131 6.25 6.64 10.71
CA GLU A 131 6.43 6.73 12.17
C GLU A 131 7.12 5.50 12.80
N ILE A 132 6.95 4.35 12.15
CA ILE A 132 7.58 3.07 12.54
C ILE A 132 8.84 2.76 11.71
N ASN A 133 9.32 3.71 10.90
CA ASN A 133 10.52 3.63 10.07
C ASN A 133 10.52 2.48 9.04
N LEU A 134 9.36 2.18 8.44
CA LEU A 134 9.25 1.22 7.36
C LEU A 134 9.14 1.92 6.01
N THR A 135 9.86 1.41 5.03
CA THR A 135 9.79 1.91 3.65
C THR A 135 8.74 1.17 2.82
N TYR A 136 8.24 1.86 1.79
CA TYR A 136 7.20 1.40 0.89
C TYR A 136 7.40 1.97 -0.51
N ASP A 137 6.77 1.31 -1.49
CA ASP A 137 6.76 1.69 -2.89
C ASP A 137 5.36 2.17 -3.26
N ILE A 138 5.26 3.25 -4.02
CA ILE A 138 3.99 3.76 -4.52
C ILE A 138 3.81 3.26 -5.95
N VAL A 139 2.65 2.68 -6.22
CA VAL A 139 2.26 2.26 -7.57
C VAL A 139 1.01 3.01 -7.97
N VAL A 140 1.16 3.88 -8.96
CA VAL A 140 0.07 4.61 -9.60
C VAL A 140 -0.50 3.71 -10.68
N ASN A 141 -1.67 3.15 -10.43
CA ASN A 141 -2.33 2.21 -11.33
C ASN A 141 -3.42 2.88 -12.15
N LYS A 142 -3.80 2.24 -13.26
CA LYS A 142 -4.71 2.79 -14.28
C LYS A 142 -4.19 4.07 -14.91
N TYR A 143 -2.87 4.19 -15.02
CA TYR A 143 -2.23 5.35 -15.63
C TYR A 143 -2.57 5.48 -17.12
N ASP A 144 -3.05 4.40 -17.75
CA ASP A 144 -3.63 4.40 -19.10
C ASP A 144 -4.86 5.32 -19.25
N LEU A 145 -5.50 5.71 -18.15
CA LEU A 145 -6.63 6.63 -18.14
C LEU A 145 -6.22 8.11 -18.04
N VAL A 146 -4.95 8.41 -17.84
CA VAL A 146 -4.44 9.78 -17.78
C VAL A 146 -4.04 10.23 -19.18
N ASP A 147 -4.68 11.29 -19.67
CA ASP A 147 -4.39 11.87 -20.98
C ASP A 147 -2.90 12.21 -21.12
N GLU A 148 -2.32 11.90 -22.27
CA GLU A 148 -0.87 12.06 -22.52
C GLU A 148 -0.37 13.49 -22.24
N ASN A 149 -1.19 14.50 -22.59
CA ASN A 149 -0.88 15.90 -22.35
C ASN A 149 -0.92 16.30 -20.85
N GLU A 150 -1.59 15.51 -20.00
CA GLU A 150 -1.72 15.76 -18.56
C GLU A 150 -0.72 14.95 -17.73
N GLN A 151 -0.08 13.96 -18.33
CA GLN A 151 0.81 13.02 -17.64
C GLN A 151 1.92 13.70 -16.82
N GLN A 152 2.57 14.73 -17.38
CA GLN A 152 3.60 15.48 -16.65
C GLN A 152 3.03 16.26 -15.46
N GLY A 153 1.86 16.88 -15.65
CA GLY A 153 1.16 17.59 -14.58
C GLY A 153 0.76 16.65 -13.46
N PHE A 154 0.26 15.46 -13.80
CA PHE A 154 -0.12 14.43 -12.85
C PHE A 154 1.09 13.89 -12.06
N LYS A 155 2.21 13.58 -12.73
CA LYS A 155 3.47 13.21 -12.05
C LYS A 155 3.91 14.29 -11.06
N SER A 156 3.86 15.55 -11.48
CA SER A 156 4.22 16.70 -10.64
C SER A 156 3.28 16.88 -9.44
N GLN A 157 1.99 16.57 -9.60
CA GLN A 157 1.03 16.57 -8.50
C GLN A 157 1.40 15.51 -7.46
N ILE A 158 1.62 14.27 -7.89
CA ILE A 158 1.98 13.15 -7.00
C ILE A 158 3.24 13.49 -6.21
N GLN A 159 4.27 14.01 -6.87
CA GLN A 159 5.52 14.42 -6.23
C GLN A 159 5.29 15.52 -5.18
N ARG A 160 4.51 16.56 -5.52
CA ARG A 160 4.16 17.64 -4.58
C ARG A 160 3.38 17.12 -3.38
N GLU A 161 2.50 16.14 -3.57
CA GLU A 161 1.74 15.55 -2.46
C GLU A 161 2.64 14.77 -1.49
N ILE A 162 3.61 14.00 -2.01
CA ILE A 162 4.64 13.32 -1.21
C ILE A 162 5.40 14.34 -0.34
N GLU A 163 5.88 15.42 -0.96
CA GLU A 163 6.63 16.49 -0.28
C GLU A 163 5.77 17.22 0.76
N THR A 164 4.53 17.58 0.39
CA THR A 164 3.61 18.33 1.25
C THR A 164 3.21 17.53 2.49
N LEU A 165 3.01 16.21 2.32
CA LEU A 165 2.69 15.31 3.43
C LEU A 165 3.94 14.92 4.24
N GLY A 166 5.13 15.29 3.78
CA GLY A 166 6.39 15.01 4.43
C GLY A 166 6.72 13.51 4.48
N LEU A 167 6.32 12.76 3.46
CA LEU A 167 6.49 11.31 3.43
C LEU A 167 7.96 10.94 3.23
N LYS A 168 8.50 10.11 4.13
CA LYS A 168 9.94 9.77 4.17
C LYS A 168 10.25 8.34 3.76
N GLY A 169 9.29 7.43 3.87
CA GLY A 169 9.45 6.02 3.57
C GLY A 169 9.31 5.63 2.10
N VAL A 170 9.08 6.59 1.19
CA VAL A 170 8.91 6.31 -0.24
C VAL A 170 10.23 5.90 -0.89
N ASN A 171 10.34 4.65 -1.34
CA ASN A 171 11.50 4.14 -2.09
C ASN A 171 11.39 4.46 -3.59
N ASN A 172 10.27 4.09 -4.20
CA ASN A 172 10.01 4.27 -5.63
C ASN A 172 8.57 4.72 -5.87
N VAL A 173 8.36 5.38 -7.02
CA VAL A 173 7.03 5.67 -7.57
C VAL A 173 6.97 5.10 -8.99
N PHE A 174 6.08 4.14 -9.22
CA PHE A 174 5.86 3.52 -10.52
C PHE A 174 4.52 3.97 -11.12
N TYR A 175 4.49 4.20 -12.43
CA TYR A 175 3.27 4.58 -13.16
C TYR A 175 2.95 3.46 -14.15
N ILE A 176 1.86 2.73 -13.93
CA ILE A 176 1.56 1.49 -14.66
C ILE A 176 0.09 1.39 -15.06
N SER A 177 -0.16 0.44 -15.96
CA SER A 177 -1.48 -0.18 -16.12
C SER A 177 -1.38 -1.66 -15.82
N ALA A 178 -1.93 -2.11 -14.69
CA ALA A 178 -2.00 -3.53 -14.37
C ALA A 178 -2.83 -4.32 -15.38
N LYS A 179 -3.78 -3.66 -16.06
CA LYS A 179 -4.61 -4.25 -17.11
C LYS A 179 -3.86 -4.37 -18.43
N TYR A 180 -3.02 -3.39 -18.76
CA TYR A 180 -2.23 -3.34 -20.00
C TYR A 180 -0.74 -3.27 -19.67
N THR A 181 -0.18 -4.41 -19.22
CA THR A 181 1.19 -4.49 -18.68
C THR A 181 2.28 -4.07 -19.68
N GLY A 182 2.03 -4.19 -20.98
CA GLY A 182 2.96 -3.75 -22.03
C GLY A 182 2.89 -2.26 -22.40
N MET A 183 1.97 -1.49 -21.82
CA MET A 183 1.75 -0.08 -22.22
C MET A 183 2.81 0.87 -21.67
N PHE A 184 3.35 0.59 -20.48
CA PHE A 184 4.34 1.45 -19.83
C PHE A 184 5.59 0.64 -19.48
N PRO A 185 6.81 1.12 -19.82
CA PRO A 185 8.06 0.41 -19.53
C PRO A 185 8.31 0.22 -18.02
N GLU A 186 7.71 1.06 -17.20
CA GLU A 186 7.74 0.99 -15.74
C GLU A 186 7.19 -0.34 -15.19
N TRP A 187 6.34 -1.05 -15.94
CA TRP A 187 5.86 -2.38 -15.52
C TRP A 187 7.03 -3.34 -15.31
N THR A 188 7.87 -3.53 -16.32
CA THR A 188 9.02 -4.45 -16.23
C THR A 188 9.98 -4.03 -15.12
N ARG A 189 10.30 -2.73 -15.03
CA ARG A 189 11.16 -2.20 -13.97
C ARG A 189 10.60 -2.48 -12.57
N MET A 190 9.29 -2.32 -12.39
CA MET A 190 8.62 -2.59 -11.13
C MET A 190 8.66 -4.09 -10.79
N VAL A 191 8.35 -4.97 -11.74
CA VAL A 191 8.39 -6.43 -11.54
C VAL A 191 9.79 -6.89 -11.14
N ASP A 192 10.81 -6.47 -11.88
CA ASP A 192 12.20 -6.83 -11.59
C ASP A 192 12.60 -6.41 -10.18
N TYR A 193 12.29 -5.16 -9.78
CA TYR A 193 12.61 -4.64 -8.45
C TYR A 193 11.83 -5.32 -7.30
N LEU A 194 10.55 -5.62 -7.51
CA LEU A 194 9.71 -6.23 -6.47
C LEU A 194 10.08 -7.70 -6.23
N THR A 195 10.53 -8.39 -7.26
CA THR A 195 10.78 -9.85 -7.24
C THR A 195 12.25 -10.24 -7.10
N SER A 196 13.17 -9.27 -7.04
CA SER A 196 14.61 -9.46 -6.77
C SER A 196 15.00 -9.27 -5.31
#